data_AF-A0AAD9UK59-F1
#
_entry.id   AF-A0AAD9UK59-F1
#
_cell.length_a   1.000
_cell.length_b   1.000
_cell.length_c   1.000
_cell.angle_alpha   90.00
_cell.angle_beta   90.00
_cell.angle_gamma   90.00
#
_symmetry.space_group_name_H-M   'P 1'
#
loop_
_entity.id
_entity.type
_entity.pdbx_description
1 polymer ?
#
loop_
_entity_poly.entity_id
_entity_poly.type
_entity_poly.pdbx_seq_one_letter_code
_entity_poly.pdbx_strand_id
1 'polypeptide(L)'
;MNIIDYLKVENKQCYIMGDFNINLTNYGSHTETQDYIDAMFQHSFIPLINKPTRITTTTATVIDNIYIAIIYLVQIIRHMELFIQIFLTLTNILLTKQINDTKVDTVI
;
A
#
# COMPACT_ATOMS: atom_id res chain seq x y z
N MET A 1 -16.70 3.38 -21.22
CA MET A 1 -15.32 3.73 -20.84
C MET A 1 -15.30 3.82 -19.33
N ASN A 2 -14.59 2.91 -18.66
CA ASN A 2 -14.49 2.95 -17.20
C ASN A 2 -13.50 4.05 -16.77
N ILE A 3 -13.44 4.36 -15.47
CA ILE A 3 -12.57 5.43 -14.96
C ILE A 3 -11.08 5.14 -15.21
N ILE A 4 -10.68 3.87 -15.15
CA ILE A 4 -9.30 3.42 -15.36
C ILE A 4 -8.89 3.65 -16.83
N ASP A 5 -9.77 3.34 -17.78
CA ASP A 5 -9.57 3.58 -19.21
C ASP A 5 -9.35 5.07 -19.49
N TYR A 6 -10.14 5.93 -18.84
CA TYR A 6 -10.01 7.38 -18.96
C TYR A 6 -8.66 7.87 -18.43
N LEU A 7 -8.25 7.42 -17.25
CA LEU A 7 -6.97 7.79 -16.65
C LEU A 7 -5.78 7.32 -17.50
N LYS A 8 -5.91 6.15 -18.14
CA LYS A 8 -4.89 5.62 -19.06
C LYS A 8 -4.74 6.50 -20.30
N VAL A 9 -5.84 6.97 -20.88
CA VAL A 9 -5.82 7.88 -22.06
C VAL A 9 -5.22 9.24 -21.72
N GLU A 10 -5.49 9.78 -20.53
CA GLU A 10 -4.92 11.05 -20.07
C GLU A 10 -3.38 11.02 -19.97
N ASN A 11 -2.78 9.84 -19.79
CA ASN A 11 -1.33 9.62 -19.72
C ASN A 11 -0.61 10.59 -18.75
N LYS A 12 -1.24 10.84 -17.60
CA LYS A 12 -0.74 11.69 -16.51
C LYS A 12 -0.52 10.89 -15.25
N GLN A 13 0.51 11.27 -14.49
CA GLN A 13 0.81 10.59 -13.24
C GLN A 13 -0.39 10.76 -12.32
N CYS A 14 -1.03 9.66 -11.97
CA CYS A 14 -2.23 9.66 -11.16
C CYS A 14 -2.12 8.64 -10.03
N TYR A 15 -2.81 8.96 -8.95
CA TYR A 15 -2.92 8.12 -7.78
C TYR A 15 -4.39 7.76 -7.59
N ILE A 16 -4.66 6.48 -7.33
CA ILE A 16 -5.97 6.00 -6.91
C ILE A 16 -5.80 5.48 -5.50
N MET A 17 -6.47 6.11 -4.55
CA MET A 17 -6.36 5.77 -3.13
C MET A 17 -7.73 5.63 -2.50
N GLY A 18 -7.88 4.67 -1.59
CA GLY A 18 -9.13 4.46 -0.86
C GLY A 18 -9.14 3.16 -0.07
N ASP A 19 -10.21 2.98 0.69
CA ASP A 19 -10.58 1.72 1.30
C ASP A 19 -11.38 0.91 0.27
N PHE A 20 -10.74 -0.09 -0.33
CA PHE A 20 -11.38 -0.95 -1.33
C PHE A 20 -12.04 -2.16 -0.67
N ASN A 21 -11.77 -2.40 0.60
CA ASN A 21 -12.16 -3.62 1.31
C ASN A 21 -11.75 -4.92 0.58
N ILE A 22 -10.68 -4.86 -0.24
CA ILE A 22 -10.10 -5.99 -0.96
C ILE A 22 -8.75 -6.30 -0.32
N ASN A 23 -8.62 -7.50 0.25
CA ASN A 23 -7.39 -7.89 0.94
C ASN A 23 -6.29 -8.32 -0.04
N LEU A 24 -5.30 -7.47 -0.29
CA LEU A 24 -4.22 -7.76 -1.27
C LEU A 24 -3.36 -8.98 -0.89
N THR A 25 -3.32 -9.40 0.39
CA THR A 25 -2.57 -10.60 0.79
C THR A 25 -3.13 -11.89 0.23
N ASN A 26 -4.36 -11.86 -0.28
CA ASN A 26 -5.02 -13.01 -0.87
C ASN A 26 -4.69 -13.21 -2.36
N TYR A 27 -3.75 -12.43 -2.91
CA TYR A 27 -3.25 -12.65 -4.26
C TYR A 27 -2.72 -14.09 -4.42
N GLY A 28 -3.24 -14.82 -5.41
CA GLY A 28 -2.90 -16.23 -5.65
C GLY A 28 -3.69 -17.25 -4.82
N SER A 29 -4.45 -16.83 -3.81
CA SER A 29 -5.32 -17.71 -3.00
C SER A 29 -6.81 -17.41 -3.16
N HIS A 30 -7.16 -16.21 -3.62
CA HIS A 30 -8.53 -15.77 -3.87
C HIS A 30 -8.67 -15.21 -5.29
N THR A 31 -9.47 -15.87 -6.12
CA THR A 31 -9.60 -15.54 -7.56
C THR A 31 -10.04 -14.10 -7.79
N GLU A 32 -11.05 -13.60 -7.09
CA GLU A 32 -11.55 -12.23 -7.32
C GLU A 32 -10.50 -11.17 -6.92
N THR A 33 -9.69 -11.46 -5.88
CA THR A 33 -8.58 -10.57 -5.49
C THR A 33 -7.50 -10.58 -6.56
N GLN A 34 -7.20 -11.75 -7.12
CA GLN A 34 -6.25 -11.89 -8.21
C GLN A 34 -6.73 -11.13 -9.45
N ASP A 35 -7.97 -11.35 -9.87
CA ASP A 35 -8.56 -10.68 -11.04
C ASP A 35 -8.56 -9.15 -10.87
N TYR A 36 -8.87 -8.66 -9.67
CA TYR A 36 -8.79 -7.24 -9.35
C TYR A 36 -7.35 -6.69 -9.50
N ILE A 37 -6.37 -7.37 -8.92
CA ILE A 37 -4.96 -6.93 -8.97
C ILE A 37 -4.44 -6.99 -10.41
N ASP A 38 -4.75 -8.06 -11.14
CA ASP A 38 -4.36 -8.23 -12.55
C ASP A 38 -4.98 -7.16 -13.43
N ALA A 39 -6.25 -6.80 -13.19
CA ALA A 39 -6.90 -5.69 -13.89
C ALA A 39 -6.16 -4.36 -13.62
N MET A 40 -5.74 -4.08 -12.39
CA MET A 40 -4.94 -2.88 -12.10
C MET A 40 -3.59 -2.90 -12.84
N PHE A 41 -2.90 -4.04 -12.86
CA PHE A 41 -1.63 -4.19 -13.58
C PHE A 41 -1.76 -4.02 -15.10
N GLN A 42 -2.84 -4.53 -15.71
CA GLN A 42 -3.12 -4.34 -17.15
C GLN A 42 -3.27 -2.85 -17.55
N HIS A 43 -3.55 -1.99 -16.57
CA HIS A 43 -3.65 -0.54 -16.74
C HIS A 43 -2.45 0.21 -16.19
N SER A 44 -1.33 -0.48 -15.94
CA SER A 44 -0.09 0.08 -15.40
C SER A 44 -0.24 0.69 -14.01
N PHE A 45 -1.24 0.27 -13.23
CA PHE A 45 -1.38 0.65 -11.84
C PHE A 45 -0.69 -0.36 -10.93
N ILE A 46 0.24 0.11 -10.09
CA ILE A 46 0.89 -0.73 -9.08
C ILE A 46 0.42 -0.35 -7.68
N PRO A 47 0.15 -1.33 -6.79
CA PRO A 47 -0.10 -1.04 -5.40
C PRO A 47 1.19 -0.58 -4.71
N LEU A 48 1.11 0.49 -3.92
CA LEU A 48 2.22 1.03 -3.13
C LEU A 48 2.26 0.47 -1.72
N ILE A 49 1.15 -0.09 -1.23
CA ILE A 49 1.05 -0.65 0.12
C ILE A 49 1.08 -2.17 0.02
N ASN A 50 2.12 -2.78 0.59
CA ASN A 50 2.27 -4.24 0.69
C ASN A 50 2.31 -4.74 2.15
N LYS A 51 2.10 -3.84 3.11
CA LYS A 51 2.04 -4.13 4.54
C LYS A 51 0.60 -4.00 5.03
N PRO A 52 0.14 -4.87 5.96
CA PRO A 52 -1.20 -4.80 6.50
C PRO A 52 -1.56 -3.40 7.01
N THR A 53 -2.72 -2.89 6.58
CA THR A 53 -3.24 -1.59 7.02
C THR A 53 -4.25 -1.73 8.14
N ARG A 54 -4.89 -2.90 8.24
CA ARG A 54 -5.75 -3.30 9.35
C ARG A 54 -5.16 -4.52 10.04
N ILE A 55 -4.81 -4.36 11.32
CA ILE A 55 -4.24 -5.40 12.18
C ILE A 55 -5.22 -5.66 13.32
N THR A 56 -5.61 -6.91 13.52
CA THR A 56 -6.38 -7.38 14.68
C THR A 56 -5.52 -8.32 15.52
N THR A 57 -6.04 -8.81 16.64
CA THR A 57 -5.34 -9.79 17.48
C THR A 57 -5.03 -11.11 16.76
N THR A 58 -5.78 -11.44 15.70
CA THR A 58 -5.70 -12.74 15.01
C THR A 58 -5.39 -12.63 13.52
N THR A 59 -5.53 -11.45 12.91
CA THR A 59 -5.39 -11.27 11.46
C THR A 59 -4.66 -9.99 11.11
N ALA A 60 -4.05 -9.97 9.93
CA ALA A 60 -3.44 -8.78 9.36
C ALA A 60 -3.82 -8.71 7.87
N THR A 61 -4.55 -7.67 7.48
CA THR A 61 -5.10 -7.52 6.11
C THR A 61 -4.66 -6.21 5.48
N VAL A 62 -4.42 -6.22 4.17
CA VAL A 62 -4.08 -5.06 3.35
C VAL A 62 -5.33 -4.64 2.57
N ILE A 63 -6.16 -3.75 3.13
CA ILE A 63 -7.45 -3.37 2.53
C ILE A 63 -7.53 -1.90 2.09
N ASP A 64 -6.70 -1.05 2.69
CA ASP A 64 -6.49 0.32 2.24
C ASP A 64 -5.36 0.29 1.21
N ASN A 65 -5.67 0.68 -0.03
CA ASN A 65 -4.72 0.58 -1.12
C ASN A 65 -4.44 1.97 -1.71
N ILE A 66 -3.19 2.20 -2.06
CA ILE A 66 -2.78 3.34 -2.89
C ILE A 66 -2.16 2.75 -4.14
N TYR A 67 -2.72 3.07 -5.29
CA TYR A 67 -2.21 2.71 -6.60
C TYR A 67 -1.62 3.92 -7.30
N ILE A 68 -0.54 3.73 -8.06
CA ILE A 68 0.03 4.75 -8.94
C ILE A 68 0.04 4.26 -10.39
N ALA A 69 -0.42 5.10 -11.32
CA ALA A 69 -0.23 4.87 -12.75
C ALA A 69 1.22 5.12 -13.14
N ILE A 70 1.92 4.07 -13.55
CA ILE A 70 3.29 4.17 -14.04
C ILE A 70 3.27 4.63 -15.49
N ILE A 71 3.91 5.77 -15.73
CA ILE A 71 4.14 6.28 -17.09
C ILE A 71 5.60 6.09 -17.49
N TYR A 72 6.50 6.00 -16.50
CA TYR A 72 7.93 5.78 -16.72
C TYR A 72 8.50 4.84 -15.65
N LEU A 73 9.27 3.83 -16.07
CA LEU A 73 9.92 2.86 -15.18
C LEU A 73 10.77 3.52 -14.08
N VAL A 74 11.37 4.69 -14.38
CA VAL A 74 12.17 5.49 -13.45
C VAL A 74 11.36 6.01 -12.25
N GLN A 75 10.05 6.24 -12.41
CA GLN A 75 9.21 6.69 -11.28
C GLN A 75 9.01 5.58 -10.25
N ILE A 76 8.99 4.31 -10.65
CA ILE A 76 8.86 3.18 -9.73
C ILE A 76 10.01 3.18 -8.73
N ILE A 77 11.25 3.36 -9.21
CA ILE A 77 12.45 3.36 -8.37
C ILE A 77 12.37 4.49 -7.35
N ARG A 78 12.03 5.70 -7.78
CA ARG A 78 11.90 6.87 -6.89
C ARG A 78 10.81 6.72 -5.83
N HIS A 79 9.69 6.09 -6.18
CA HIS A 79 8.60 5.85 -5.22
C HIS A 79 8.89 4.67 -4.29
N MET A 80 9.57 3.63 -4.77
CA MET A 80 10.06 2.55 -3.91
C MET A 80 11.08 3.07 -2.89
N GLU A 81 11.99 3.97 -3.30
CA GLU A 81 12.90 4.67 -2.39
C GLU A 81 12.14 5.51 -1.35
N LEU A 82 11.14 6.28 -1.78
CA LEU A 82 10.31 7.08 -0.87
C LEU A 82 9.53 6.19 0.12
N PHE A 83 9.01 5.05 -0.34
CA PHE A 83 8.29 4.09 0.51
C PHE A 83 9.22 3.43 1.53
N ILE A 84 10.43 3.02 1.13
CA ILE A 84 11.46 2.52 2.06
C ILE A 84 11.77 3.58 3.11
N GLN A 85 11.93 4.84 2.70
CA GLN A 85 12.21 5.96 3.61
C GLN A 85 11.07 6.15 4.63
N ILE A 86 9.81 6.21 4.16
CA ILE A 86 8.63 6.38 5.02
C ILE A 86 8.47 5.19 5.98
N PHE A 87 8.63 3.96 5.50
CA PHE A 87 8.54 2.75 6.33
C PHE A 87 9.58 2.75 7.45
N LEU A 88 10.84 3.09 7.13
CA LEU A 88 11.92 3.22 8.12
C LEU A 88 11.61 4.32 9.15
N THR A 89 11.07 5.46 8.71
CA THR A 89 10.68 6.54 9.63
C THR A 89 9.55 6.13 10.56
N LEU A 90 8.49 5.50 10.03
CA LEU A 90 7.34 5.06 10.83
C LEU A 90 7.71 3.94 11.82
N THR A 91 8.55 2.99 11.42
CA THR A 91 9.06 1.94 12.32
C THR A 91 9.92 2.52 13.43
N ASN A 92 10.79 3.50 13.14
CA ASN A 92 11.57 4.20 14.16
C ASN A 92 10.69 4.99 15.14
N ILE A 93 9.62 5.64 14.66
CA ILE A 93 8.64 6.34 15.51
C ILE A 93 7.90 5.34 16.41
N LEU A 94 7.46 4.19 15.87
CA LEU A 94 6.80 3.17 16.68
C LEU A 94 7.72 2.60 17.75
N LEU A 95 8.97 2.27 17.39
CA LEU A 95 9.98 1.76 18.33
C LEU A 95 10.30 2.75 19.44
N THR A 96 10.48 4.02 19.10
CA THR A 96 10.75 5.07 20.10
C THR A 96 9.56 5.30 21.03
N LYS A 97 8.33 5.24 20.51
CA LYS A 97 7.12 5.29 21.33
C LYS A 97 7.04 4.12 22.31
N GLN A 98 7.28 2.89 21.83
CA GLN A 98 7.24 1.68 22.65
C GLN A 98 8.32 1.67 23.76
N ILE A 99 9.53 2.16 23.47
CA ILE A 99 10.59 2.32 24.48
C ILE A 99 10.20 3.33 25.56
N ASN A 100 9.56 4.44 25.16
CA ASN A 100 9.15 5.47 26.10
C ASN A 100 7.99 5.00 27.00
N ASP A 101 7.02 4.26 26.45
CA ASP A 101 5.93 3.66 27.21
C ASP A 101 6.47 2.63 28.23
N THR A 102 7.45 1.81 27.84
CA THR A 102 8.06 0.80 28.74
C THR A 102 8.86 1.44 29.90
N LYS A 103 9.50 2.60 29.66
CA LYS A 103 10.24 3.32 30.70
C LYS A 103 9.33 3.98 31.73
N VAL A 104 8.09 4.33 31.39
CA VAL A 104 7.12 4.93 32.32
C VAL A 104 6.61 3.87 33.31
N ASP A 105 6.42 2.62 32.88
CA ASP A 105 5.93 1.53 33.74
C ASP A 105 6.98 0.97 34.71
N THR A 106 8.27 1.29 34.53
CA THR A 106 9.37 0.79 35.38
C THR A 106 9.75 1.77 36.50
N VAL A 107 9.09 2.92 36.61
CA VAL A 107 9.30 3.91 37.68
C VAL A 107 8.12 3.86 38.65
N ILE A 108 8.00 2.76 39.40
CA ILE A 108 7.17 2.64 40.61
C ILE A 108 7.95 1.83 41.65
#